data_AF-A0A2V8QZV7-F1
#
_entry.id   AF-A0A2V8QZV7-F1
#
_cell.length_a   1.000
_cell.length_b   1.000
_cell.length_c   1.000
_cell.angle_alpha   90.00
_cell.angle_beta   90.00
_cell.angle_gamma   90.00
#
_symmetry.space_group_name_H-M   'P 1'
#
loop_
_entity.id
_entity.type
_entity.pdbx_description
1 polymer ?
#
loop_
_entity_poly.entity_id
_entity_poly.type
_entity_poly.pdbx_seq_one_letter_code
_entity_poly.pdbx_strand_id
1 'polypeptide(L)'
;MAKMVIKRFGVFSAAKIYAVVMAGMGLIFGIIYGLIFIIFGAAMMVGSGRDTGAAGASSLVIGLVMMVAIPIFYGILGFIFGAIGALIYNVASGIIGGLEMELENADASYTTPPPPQYGANQYPPGQQQQYPY
;
A
#
# COMPACT_ATOMS: atom_id res chain seq x y z
N MET A 1 -1.38 14.31 -24.86
CA MET A 1 -1.78 13.22 -23.95
C MET A 1 -0.99 11.98 -24.35
N ALA A 2 -0.32 11.33 -23.39
CA ALA A 2 0.49 10.14 -23.64
C ALA A 2 -0.33 8.89 -23.28
N LYS A 3 -0.45 7.94 -24.21
CA LYS A 3 -1.12 6.67 -23.98
C LYS A 3 -0.08 5.62 -23.57
N MET A 4 -0.22 5.06 -22.39
CA MET A 4 0.66 4.01 -21.87
C MET A 4 -0.14 2.79 -21.45
N VAL A 5 0.49 1.61 -21.43
CA VAL A 5 -0.16 0.34 -21.06
C VAL A 5 0.63 -0.36 -19.97
N ILE A 6 -0.01 -0.67 -18.84
CA ILE A 6 0.60 -1.48 -17.80
C ILE A 6 0.55 -2.95 -18.19
N LYS A 7 1.69 -3.48 -18.64
CA LYS A 7 1.80 -4.90 -18.98
C LYS A 7 1.97 -5.81 -17.76
N ARG A 8 2.59 -5.32 -16.69
CA ARG A 8 2.85 -6.11 -15.48
C ARG A 8 2.93 -5.23 -14.24
N PHE A 9 2.49 -5.76 -13.11
CA PHE A 9 2.76 -5.23 -11.79
C PHE A 9 3.92 -5.97 -11.12
N GLY A 10 4.75 -5.22 -10.40
CA GLY A 10 5.70 -5.80 -9.47
C GLY A 10 4.95 -6.41 -8.29
N VAL A 11 4.94 -7.74 -8.18
CA VAL A 11 4.16 -8.50 -7.18
C VAL A 11 4.44 -8.00 -5.76
N PHE A 12 5.72 -7.82 -5.42
CA PHE A 12 6.12 -7.32 -4.10
C PHE A 12 5.72 -5.87 -3.86
N SER A 13 5.73 -5.03 -4.89
CA SER A 13 5.28 -3.64 -4.77
C SER A 13 3.78 -3.56 -4.51
N ALA A 14 2.99 -4.29 -5.30
CA ALA A 14 1.54 -4.40 -5.12
C ALA A 14 1.18 -4.97 -3.75
N ALA A 15 1.85 -6.03 -3.30
CA ALA A 15 1.65 -6.62 -1.98
C ALA A 15 1.86 -5.61 -0.84
N LYS A 16 2.95 -4.82 -0.87
CA LYS A 16 3.21 -3.81 0.16
C LYS A 16 2.17 -2.70 0.17
N ILE A 17 1.78 -2.18 -1.00
CA ILE A 17 0.75 -1.14 -1.10
C ILE A 17 -0.57 -1.67 -0.52
N TYR A 18 -0.98 -2.87 -0.93
CA TYR A 18 -2.23 -3.45 -0.48
C TYR A 18 -2.21 -3.82 1.02
N ALA A 19 -1.06 -4.22 1.55
CA ALA A 19 -0.85 -4.44 2.98
C ALA A 19 -1.09 -3.15 3.79
N VAL A 20 -0.52 -2.02 3.36
CA VAL A 20 -0.70 -0.74 4.06
C VAL A 20 -2.14 -0.25 3.95
N VAL A 21 -2.75 -0.35 2.77
CA VAL A 21 -4.15 0.05 2.55
C VAL A 21 -5.10 -0.79 3.42
N MET A 22 -4.95 -2.12 3.41
CA MET A 22 -5.76 -3.01 4.24
C MET A 22 -5.47 -2.84 5.74
N ALA A 23 -4.22 -2.61 6.15
CA ALA A 23 -3.90 -2.32 7.55
C ALA A 23 -4.56 -1.01 8.01
N GLY A 24 -4.56 0.03 7.17
CA GLY A 24 -5.28 1.28 7.44
C GLY A 24 -6.78 1.06 7.61
N MET A 25 -7.40 0.27 6.73
CA MET A 25 -8.80 -0.15 6.87
C MET A 25 -9.04 -0.97 8.15
N GLY A 26 -8.14 -1.91 8.44
CA GLY A 26 -8.19 -2.74 9.64
C GLY A 26 -8.02 -1.93 10.92
N LEU A 27 -7.30 -0.80 10.88
CA LEU A 27 -7.18 0.10 12.02
C LEU A 27 -8.51 0.81 12.31
N ILE A 28 -9.20 1.28 11.27
CA ILE A 28 -10.53 1.89 11.41
C ILE A 28 -11.49 0.89 12.04
N PHE A 29 -11.54 -0.34 11.52
CA PHE A 29 -12.38 -1.39 12.10
C PHE A 29 -11.93 -1.79 13.51
N GLY A 30 -10.62 -1.91 13.75
CA GLY A 30 -10.06 -2.25 15.04
C GLY A 30 -10.42 -1.25 16.12
N ILE A 31 -10.38 0.05 15.82
CA ILE A 31 -10.83 1.12 16.72
C ILE A 31 -12.33 0.99 17.00
N ILE A 32 -13.15 0.86 15.96
CA ILE A 32 -14.61 0.76 16.12
C ILE A 32 -14.98 -0.46 16.98
N TYR A 33 -14.52 -1.66 16.62
CA TYR A 33 -14.82 -2.88 17.36
C TYR A 33 -14.19 -2.88 18.76
N GLY A 34 -12.96 -2.36 18.89
CA GLY A 34 -12.30 -2.22 20.18
C GLY A 34 -13.08 -1.34 21.14
N LEU A 35 -13.56 -0.17 20.68
CA LEU A 35 -14.40 0.72 21.47
C LEU A 35 -15.75 0.09 21.81
N ILE A 36 -16.39 -0.59 20.87
CA ILE A 36 -17.65 -1.32 21.12
C ILE A 36 -17.45 -2.34 22.24
N PHE A 37 -16.40 -3.16 22.18
CA PHE A 37 -16.11 -4.16 23.21
C PHE A 37 -15.84 -3.53 24.58
N ILE A 38 -15.14 -2.40 24.62
CA ILE A 38 -14.89 -1.66 25.86
C ILE A 38 -16.20 -1.15 26.47
N ILE A 39 -17.01 -0.45 25.67
CA ILE A 39 -18.25 0.20 26.12
C ILE A 39 -19.30 -0.83 26.50
N PHE A 40 -19.57 -1.82 25.64
CA PHE A 40 -20.54 -2.87 25.94
C PHE A 40 -20.08 -3.77 27.08
N GLY A 41 -18.78 -4.10 27.14
CA GLY A 41 -18.22 -4.85 28.26
C GLY A 41 -18.43 -4.12 29.60
N ALA A 42 -18.19 -2.80 29.64
CA ALA A 42 -18.47 -1.99 30.81
C ALA A 42 -19.96 -1.92 31.17
N ALA A 43 -20.85 -1.75 30.18
CA ALA A 43 -22.30 -1.68 30.40
C ALA A 43 -22.90 -2.98 30.95
N MET A 44 -22.48 -4.14 30.42
CA MET A 44 -22.92 -5.46 30.89
C MET A 44 -22.46 -5.76 32.32
N MET A 45 -21.35 -5.18 32.75
CA MET A 45 -20.85 -5.31 34.12
C MET A 45 -21.73 -4.54 35.12
N VAL A 46 -22.14 -3.31 34.79
CA VAL A 46 -23.05 -2.51 35.63
C VAL A 46 -24.42 -3.21 35.80
N GLY A 47 -24.93 -3.83 34.74
CA GLY A 47 -26.23 -4.51 34.77
C GLY A 47 -26.24 -5.89 35.46
N SER A 48 -25.08 -6.52 35.68
CA SER A 48 -25.00 -7.90 36.20
C SER A 48 -24.67 -8.00 37.70
N GLY A 49 -24.39 -6.88 38.38
CA GLY A 49 -24.12 -6.86 39.82
C GLY A 49 -22.88 -7.67 40.25
N ARG A 50 -22.02 -8.06 39.30
CA ARG A 50 -20.79 -8.82 39.56
C ARG A 50 -19.65 -7.90 39.96
N ASP A 51 -18.72 -8.41 40.77
CA ASP A 51 -17.50 -7.69 41.16
C ASP A 51 -16.77 -7.11 39.94
N THR A 52 -16.61 -5.79 39.98
CA THR A 52 -16.19 -4.95 38.85
C THR A 52 -14.72 -5.10 38.49
N GLY A 53 -13.89 -5.63 39.39
CA GLY A 53 -12.43 -5.64 39.26
C GLY A 53 -11.89 -6.52 38.13
N ALA A 54 -12.22 -7.82 38.12
CA ALA A 54 -11.60 -8.77 37.20
C ALA A 54 -12.23 -8.74 35.80
N ALA A 55 -13.56 -8.67 35.72
CA ALA A 55 -14.26 -8.72 34.44
C ALA A 55 -14.27 -7.37 33.70
N GLY A 56 -14.26 -6.22 34.40
CA GLY A 56 -14.08 -4.91 33.77
C GLY A 56 -12.68 -4.68 33.20
N ALA A 57 -11.64 -5.19 33.89
CA ALA A 57 -10.29 -5.19 33.37
C ALA A 57 -10.16 -6.04 32.09
N SER A 58 -10.91 -7.15 32.00
CA SER A 58 -10.86 -8.05 30.84
C SER A 58 -11.41 -7.42 29.55
N SER A 59 -12.50 -6.63 29.61
CA SER A 59 -13.07 -5.98 28.42
C SER A 59 -12.18 -4.86 27.89
N LEU A 60 -11.51 -4.12 28.77
CA LEU A 60 -10.51 -3.12 28.42
C LEU A 60 -9.32 -3.74 27.69
N VAL A 61 -8.75 -4.82 28.23
CA VAL A 61 -7.63 -5.52 27.60
C VAL A 61 -8.02 -6.08 26.24
N ILE A 62 -9.17 -6.75 26.14
CA ILE A 62 -9.65 -7.32 24.87
C ILE A 62 -9.86 -6.22 23.82
N GLY A 63 -10.49 -5.11 24.19
CA GLY A 63 -10.70 -4.00 23.28
C GLY A 63 -9.39 -3.41 22.75
N LEU A 64 -8.40 -3.19 23.62
CA LEU A 64 -7.08 -2.70 23.23
C LEU A 64 -6.33 -3.69 22.34
N VAL A 65 -6.40 -4.99 22.65
CA VAL A 65 -5.79 -6.03 21.81
C VAL A 65 -6.43 -6.02 20.42
N MET A 66 -7.75 -5.87 20.31
CA MET A 66 -8.45 -5.81 19.02
C MET A 66 -8.02 -4.61 18.17
N MET A 67 -7.77 -3.45 18.79
CA MET A 67 -7.28 -2.25 18.09
C MET A 67 -5.91 -2.45 17.42
N VAL A 68 -5.11 -3.41 17.88
CA VAL A 68 -3.79 -3.71 17.33
C VAL A 68 -3.84 -4.97 16.45
N ALA A 69 -4.49 -6.02 16.93
CA ALA A 69 -4.54 -7.31 16.25
C ALA A 69 -5.29 -7.26 14.91
N ILE A 70 -6.41 -6.53 14.84
CA ILE A 70 -7.21 -6.41 13.61
C ILE A 70 -6.43 -5.72 12.48
N PRO A 71 -5.81 -4.53 12.67
CA PRO A 71 -4.99 -3.92 11.61
C PRO A 71 -3.81 -4.78 11.17
N ILE A 72 -3.13 -5.48 12.09
CA ILE A 72 -2.04 -6.38 11.73
C ILE A 72 -2.56 -7.53 10.87
N PHE A 73 -3.67 -8.16 11.29
CA PHE A 73 -4.30 -9.25 10.56
C PHE A 73 -4.73 -8.81 9.15
N TYR A 74 -5.42 -7.68 9.05
CA TYR A 74 -5.81 -7.11 7.76
C TYR A 74 -4.61 -6.74 6.91
N GLY A 75 -3.52 -6.22 7.49
CA GLY A 75 -2.28 -5.94 6.76
C GLY A 75 -1.65 -7.18 6.16
N ILE A 76 -1.61 -8.29 6.91
CA ILE A 76 -1.12 -9.59 6.42
C ILE A 76 -2.02 -10.11 5.29
N LEU A 77 -3.34 -10.08 5.47
CA LEU A 77 -4.27 -10.48 4.41
C LEU A 77 -4.11 -9.61 3.17
N GLY A 78 -3.98 -8.29 3.35
CA GLY A 78 -3.73 -7.35 2.27
C GLY A 78 -2.45 -7.66 1.51
N PHE A 79 -1.37 -8.00 2.22
CA PHE A 79 -0.13 -8.43 1.58
C PHE A 79 -0.33 -9.66 0.69
N ILE A 80 -0.99 -10.69 1.23
CA ILE A 80 -1.23 -11.97 0.53
C ILE A 80 -2.13 -11.74 -0.68
N PHE A 81 -3.29 -11.11 -0.50
CA PHE A 81 -4.23 -10.87 -1.59
C PHE A 81 -3.70 -9.86 -2.62
N GLY A 82 -2.90 -8.89 -2.20
CA GLY A 82 -2.20 -7.97 -3.12
C GLY A 82 -1.17 -8.70 -3.98
N ALA A 83 -0.39 -9.62 -3.40
CA ALA A 83 0.54 -10.46 -4.14
C ALA A 83 -0.18 -11.37 -5.13
N ILE A 84 -1.23 -12.07 -4.68
CA ILE A 84 -2.06 -12.96 -5.51
C ILE A 84 -2.71 -12.16 -6.65
N GLY A 85 -3.32 -11.01 -6.34
CA GLY A 85 -3.96 -10.16 -7.33
C GLY A 85 -2.98 -9.68 -8.41
N ALA A 86 -1.76 -9.30 -8.03
CA ALA A 86 -0.73 -8.91 -8.98
C ALA A 86 -0.25 -10.09 -9.86
N LEU A 87 -0.13 -11.29 -9.30
CA LEU A 87 0.20 -12.50 -10.07
C LEU A 87 -0.90 -12.80 -11.09
N ILE A 88 -2.16 -12.79 -10.66
CA ILE A 88 -3.31 -13.03 -11.54
C ILE A 88 -3.35 -11.97 -12.65
N TYR A 89 -3.15 -10.70 -12.31
CA TYR A 89 -3.09 -9.61 -13.30
C TYR A 89 -2.00 -9.86 -14.35
N ASN A 90 -0.79 -10.23 -13.93
CA ASN A 90 0.32 -10.46 -14.85
C ASN A 90 0.06 -11.60 -15.84
N VAL A 91 -0.70 -12.63 -15.41
CA VAL A 91 -1.13 -13.71 -16.30
C VAL A 91 -2.22 -13.21 -17.24
N ALA A 92 -3.25 -12.55 -16.71
CA ALA A 92 -4.37 -12.03 -17.50
C ALA A 92 -3.93 -10.99 -18.54
N SER A 93 -3.00 -10.11 -18.19
CA SER A 93 -2.48 -9.07 -19.08
C SER A 93 -1.68 -9.64 -20.26
N GLY A 94 -1.10 -10.84 -20.11
CA GLY A 94 -0.45 -11.57 -21.19
C GLY A 94 -1.43 -12.11 -22.25
N ILE A 95 -2.70 -12.29 -21.88
CA ILE A 95 -3.75 -12.85 -22.74
C ILE A 95 -4.64 -11.74 -23.31
N ILE A 96 -5.09 -10.83 -22.46
CA ILE A 96 -6.13 -9.84 -22.80
C ILE A 96 -5.52 -8.54 -23.36
N GLY A 97 -4.24 -8.27 -23.05
CA GLY A 97 -3.66 -6.94 -23.19
C GLY A 97 -3.85 -6.15 -21.88
N GLY A 98 -2.77 -5.53 -21.41
CA GLY A 98 -2.75 -4.83 -20.12
C GLY A 98 -3.66 -3.60 -20.03
N LEU A 99 -3.71 -2.97 -18.86
CA LEU A 99 -4.52 -1.77 -18.61
C LEU A 99 -3.96 -0.57 -19.38
N GLU A 100 -4.79 0.01 -20.26
CA GLU A 100 -4.50 1.28 -20.92
C GLU A 100 -4.69 2.45 -19.95
N MET A 101 -3.76 3.38 -20.00
CA MET A 101 -3.74 4.59 -19.19
C MET A 101 -3.52 5.79 -20.10
N GLU A 102 -4.32 6.82 -19.89
CA GLU A 102 -4.13 8.13 -20.50
C GLU A 102 -3.50 9.04 -19.46
N LEU A 103 -2.27 9.50 -19.72
CA LEU A 103 -1.55 10.39 -18.84
C LEU A 103 -1.43 11.78 -19.46
N GLU A 104 -1.68 12.78 -18.63
CA GLU A 104 -1.43 14.18 -18.92
C GLU A 104 -0.26 14.67 -18.07
N ASN A 105 0.61 15.49 -18.66
CA ASN A 105 1.67 16.15 -17.89
C ASN A 105 1.01 17.19 -16.99
N ALA A 106 1.10 16.99 -15.67
CA ALA A 106 0.52 17.91 -14.69
C ALA A 106 1.15 19.32 -14.74
N ASP A 107 2.33 19.44 -15.34
CA ASP A 107 3.07 20.70 -15.49
C ASP A 107 3.26 21.03 -16.97
N ALA A 108 2.55 22.07 -17.45
CA ALA A 108 2.70 22.59 -18.81
C ALA A 108 4.06 23.28 -19.08
N SER A 109 4.89 23.43 -18.05
CA SER A 109 6.18 24.15 -18.06
C SER A 109 7.41 23.24 -18.12
N TYR A 110 7.26 21.91 -18.08
CA TYR A 110 8.37 21.00 -18.42
C TYR A 110 8.67 21.11 -19.92
N THR A 111 9.49 22.09 -20.27
CA THR A 111 10.27 22.04 -21.49
C THR A 111 11.41 21.05 -21.24
N THR A 112 11.69 20.20 -22.22
CA THR A 112 12.86 19.31 -22.14
C THR A 112 14.08 20.18 -21.80
N PRO A 113 14.83 19.89 -20.72
CA PRO A 113 16.07 20.61 -20.45
C PRO A 113 16.93 20.56 -21.71
N PRO A 114 17.57 21.67 -22.11
CA PRO A 114 18.47 21.64 -23.25
C PRO A 114 19.47 20.49 -23.06
N PRO A 115 19.74 19.69 -24.10
CA PRO A 115 20.66 18.56 -23.99
C PRO A 115 21.94 19.05 -23.32
N PRO A 116 22.53 18.27 -22.40
CA PRO A 116 23.73 18.68 -21.70
C PRO A 116 24.73 19.13 -22.74
N GLN A 117 25.10 20.43 -22.69
CA GLN A 117 26.16 20.94 -23.54
C GLN A 117 27.44 20.33 -22.99
N TYR A 118 27.77 19.14 -23.49
CA TYR A 118 29.11 18.61 -23.40
C TYR A 118 29.98 19.59 -24.18
N GLY A 119 30.44 20.63 -23.50
CA GLY A 119 31.34 21.62 -24.08
C GLY A 119 32.54 20.87 -24.65
N ALA A 120 33.14 21.44 -25.70
CA ALA A 120 34.26 20.83 -26.42
C ALA A 120 35.49 20.48 -25.53
N ASN A 121 35.45 20.84 -24.24
CA ASN A 121 36.48 20.63 -23.25
C ASN A 121 36.07 19.67 -22.11
N GLN A 122 34.89 19.04 -22.16
CA GLN A 122 34.40 18.13 -21.11
C GLN A 122 34.56 16.65 -21.44
N TYR A 123 35.38 16.32 -22.44
CA TYR A 123 35.66 14.93 -22.78
C TYR A 123 36.65 14.43 -21.73
N PRO A 124 36.35 13.37 -20.95
CA PRO A 124 37.36 12.72 -20.14
C PRO A 124 38.52 12.32 -21.06
N PRO A 125 39.79 12.61 -20.72
CA PRO A 125 40.92 12.14 -21.52
C PRO A 125 40.86 10.61 -21.59
N GLY A 126 40.43 10.07 -22.74
CA GLY A 126 40.27 8.63 -22.96
C GLY A 126 39.03 8.18 -23.74
N GLN A 127 38.05 9.06 -24.01
CA GLN A 127 36.82 8.68 -24.74
C GLN A 127 36.76 9.24 -26.18
N GLN A 128 37.91 9.53 -26.79
CA GLN A 128 37.96 9.82 -28.22
C GLN A 128 37.76 8.53 -29.02
N GLN A 129 36.51 8.32 -29.43
CA GLN A 129 36.07 7.75 -30.70
C GLN A 129 36.80 6.48 -31.19
N GLN A 130 36.13 5.33 -31.02
CA GLN A 130 36.27 4.23 -31.96
C GLN A 130 34.87 3.83 -32.43
N TYR A 131 34.38 4.52 -33.46
CA TYR A 131 33.31 3.99 -34.31
C TYR A 131 33.98 3.07 -35.35
N PRO A 132 33.74 1.76 -35.35
CA PRO A 132 34.06 0.92 -36.49
C PRO A 132 33.02 1.21 -37.58
N TYR A 133 33.51 1.52 -38.78
CA TYR A 133 32.73 1.48 -40.02
C TYR A 133 32.18 0.07 -40.27
#